data_AF-A0A2G2JZM1-F1
#
_entry.id   AF-A0A2G2JZM1-F1
#
_cell.length_a   1.000
_cell.length_b   1.000
_cell.length_c   1.000
_cell.angle_alpha   90.00
_cell.angle_beta   90.00
_cell.angle_gamma   90.00
#
_symmetry.space_group_name_H-M   'P 1'
#
loop_
_entity.id
_entity.type
_entity.pdbx_description
1 polymer ?
#
loop_
_entity_poly.entity_id
_entity_poly.type
_entity_poly.pdbx_seq_one_letter_code
_entity_poly.pdbx_strand_id
1 'polypeptide(L)'
;MKTIKLLFVAIVGSLLSVSCLVEDDAPQQEFTQTPYSVRFTTSAQNTGVPINNGIQNIEIPVDLVGGGNWVNTPALQINYTIDGTSTAVEGTHYTSPSGIIDIAENSDFGYLTIPVNSDNFTSSTNVTLVIELVSNSNGIVVSNTTTTITLAGLCVSDLGGTYTTSTTAGTADGNENVVPLPFASTVIITDNGNGNYTMSDFSAGIYAAWYTGVYGGADSIASGQFQDICGSLSGAFTGVYSEDNIVLTGTDNGDDTLTITWESLTYGEIATATYTKQ
;
A
#
# COMPACT_ATOMS: atom_id res chain seq x y z
N MET A 1 4.04 93.73 23.03
CA MET A 1 4.54 93.29 21.69
C MET A 1 5.83 92.45 21.73
N LYS A 2 6.45 92.15 22.89
CA LYS A 2 7.67 91.32 22.96
C LYS A 2 7.40 89.80 22.99
N THR A 3 6.22 89.37 23.45
CA THR A 3 5.83 87.96 23.56
C THR A 3 5.44 87.30 22.23
N ILE A 4 4.94 88.06 21.26
CA ILE A 4 4.61 87.54 19.90
C ILE A 4 5.86 87.18 19.10
N LYS A 5 6.99 87.87 19.32
CA LYS A 5 8.24 87.57 18.62
C LYS A 5 8.86 86.25 19.06
N LEU A 6 8.68 85.85 20.33
CA LEU A 6 9.17 84.56 20.83
C LEU A 6 8.34 83.38 20.29
N LEU A 7 7.04 83.56 20.08
CA LEU A 7 6.17 82.51 19.55
C LEU A 7 6.51 82.17 18.08
N PHE A 8 6.89 83.18 17.28
CA PHE A 8 7.27 82.98 15.88
C PHE A 8 8.60 82.22 15.73
N VAL A 9 9.55 82.44 16.64
CA VAL A 9 10.84 81.72 16.62
C VAL A 9 10.67 80.26 17.02
N ALA A 10 9.75 79.96 17.95
CA ALA A 10 9.46 78.58 18.37
C ALA A 10 8.77 77.76 17.27
N ILE A 11 7.86 78.36 16.49
CA ILE A 11 7.13 77.67 15.41
C ILE A 11 8.02 77.40 14.18
N VAL A 12 8.94 78.31 13.86
CA VAL A 12 9.88 78.10 12.75
C VAL A 12 10.95 77.07 13.11
N GLY A 13 11.33 76.95 14.39
CA GLY A 13 12.28 75.93 14.86
C GLY A 13 11.76 74.49 14.77
N SER A 14 10.46 74.26 14.98
CA SER A 14 9.87 72.91 14.91
C SER A 14 9.58 72.42 13.49
N LEU A 15 9.67 73.29 12.48
CA LEU A 15 9.52 72.93 11.06
C LEU A 15 10.84 72.52 10.40
N LEU A 16 11.99 72.72 11.07
CA LEU A 16 13.32 72.35 10.56
C LEU A 16 13.82 70.99 11.07
N SER A 17 13.07 70.31 11.95
CA SER A 17 13.41 68.98 12.48
C SER A 17 12.89 67.80 11.62
N VAL A 18 12.46 68.06 10.39
CA VAL A 18 12.03 67.01 9.43
C VAL A 18 13.13 66.79 8.39
N SER A 19 14.28 66.26 8.81
CA SER A 19 15.34 65.80 7.89
C SER A 19 16.01 64.52 8.40
N CYS A 20 15.18 63.51 8.68
CA CYS A 20 15.59 62.11 8.62
C CYS A 20 14.56 61.33 7.80
N LEU A 21 14.24 61.81 6.60
CA LEU A 21 14.00 60.88 5.50
C LEU A 21 15.33 60.80 4.76
N VAL A 22 16.29 60.15 5.40
CA VAL A 22 17.31 59.44 4.60
C VAL A 22 16.46 58.47 3.81
N GLU A 23 16.38 58.72 2.51
CA GLU A 23 15.86 57.78 1.53
C GLU A 23 16.48 56.43 1.87
N ASP A 24 15.64 55.58 2.47
CA ASP A 24 15.89 54.16 2.66
C ASP A 24 15.72 53.50 1.29
N ASP A 25 16.48 54.00 0.30
CA ASP A 25 17.02 53.17 -0.77
C ASP A 25 18.10 52.28 -0.13
N ALA A 26 17.68 51.48 0.86
CA ALA A 26 18.24 50.16 0.97
C ALA A 26 18.10 49.61 -0.45
N PRO A 27 19.21 49.21 -1.12
CA PRO A 27 19.09 48.61 -2.43
C PRO A 27 18.04 47.53 -2.25
N GLN A 28 16.91 47.65 -2.97
CA GLN A 28 15.97 46.55 -3.07
C GLN A 28 16.82 45.43 -3.64
N GLN A 29 17.36 44.59 -2.76
CA GLN A 29 17.96 43.36 -3.17
C GLN A 29 16.80 42.67 -3.86
N GLU A 30 16.92 42.63 -5.18
CA GLU A 30 16.09 41.89 -6.11
C GLU A 30 15.95 40.47 -5.54
N PHE A 31 14.95 40.26 -4.65
CA PHE A 31 14.52 38.94 -4.18
C PHE A 31 14.01 38.08 -5.35
N THR A 32 13.97 38.65 -6.55
CA THR A 32 13.58 38.06 -7.83
C THR A 32 14.57 37.00 -8.32
N GLN A 33 15.76 36.86 -7.72
CA GLN A 33 16.76 35.84 -8.12
C GLN A 33 17.25 34.98 -6.94
N THR A 34 16.32 34.39 -6.19
CA THR A 34 16.69 33.30 -5.27
C THR A 34 16.99 32.02 -6.06
N PRO A 35 17.97 31.20 -5.63
CA PRO A 35 18.21 29.87 -6.20
C PRO A 35 16.94 29.01 -6.15
N TYR A 36 16.79 28.10 -7.12
CA TYR A 36 15.73 27.09 -7.04
C TYR A 36 15.98 26.17 -5.85
N SER A 37 14.95 25.88 -5.05
CA SER A 37 15.09 25.00 -3.89
C SER A 37 14.18 23.78 -4.04
N VAL A 38 14.76 22.59 -3.98
CA VAL A 38 14.04 21.33 -4.16
C VAL A 38 14.16 20.46 -2.91
N ARG A 39 13.10 19.71 -2.58
CA ARG A 39 13.07 18.82 -1.41
C ARG A 39 12.17 17.60 -1.61
N PHE A 40 12.41 16.54 -0.85
CA PHE A 40 11.36 15.53 -0.66
C PHE A 40 10.21 16.10 0.17
N THR A 41 8.97 15.78 -0.21
CA THR A 41 7.75 16.18 0.52
C THR A 41 7.73 15.60 1.94
N THR A 42 8.24 14.38 2.12
CA THR A 42 8.36 13.70 3.42
C THR A 42 9.74 13.06 3.59
N SER A 43 10.20 12.94 4.84
CA SER A 43 11.45 12.26 5.18
C SER A 43 11.30 10.73 5.32
N ALA A 44 10.06 10.25 5.41
CA ALA A 44 9.74 8.82 5.44
C ALA A 44 8.34 8.55 4.88
N GLN A 45 8.16 7.38 4.26
CA GLN A 45 6.86 6.85 3.86
C GLN A 45 6.86 5.32 3.84
N ASN A 46 5.68 4.72 3.97
CA ASN A 46 5.47 3.28 3.87
C ASN A 46 4.67 2.97 2.61
N THR A 47 5.11 1.97 1.85
CA THR A 47 4.46 1.53 0.62
C THR A 47 4.26 0.03 0.65
N GLY A 48 3.00 -0.40 0.51
CA GLY A 48 2.65 -1.79 0.30
C GLY A 48 2.92 -2.20 -1.15
N VAL A 49 3.67 -3.28 -1.34
CA VAL A 49 4.01 -3.85 -2.64
C VAL A 49 3.16 -5.11 -2.82
N PRO A 50 2.18 -5.13 -3.75
CA PRO A 50 1.35 -6.30 -3.98
C PRO A 50 2.23 -7.46 -4.48
N ILE A 51 2.26 -8.57 -3.75
CA ILE A 51 3.14 -9.71 -4.05
C ILE A 51 2.72 -10.39 -5.35
N ASN A 52 3.70 -10.90 -6.12
CA ASN A 52 3.50 -11.64 -7.37
C ASN A 52 2.73 -10.88 -8.47
N ASN A 53 2.88 -9.56 -8.52
CA ASN A 53 2.21 -8.71 -9.50
C ASN A 53 3.19 -8.11 -10.52
N GLY A 54 4.35 -8.74 -10.75
CA GLY A 54 5.37 -8.25 -11.67
C GLY A 54 6.01 -6.93 -11.23
N ILE A 55 6.29 -6.04 -12.20
CA ILE A 55 6.91 -4.73 -11.91
C ILE A 55 5.84 -3.72 -11.48
N GLN A 56 6.05 -3.08 -10.34
CA GLN A 56 5.19 -2.05 -9.76
C GLN A 56 5.95 -0.72 -9.71
N ASN A 57 5.36 0.35 -10.22
CA ASN A 57 5.98 1.68 -10.19
C ASN A 57 5.54 2.44 -8.94
N ILE A 58 6.51 2.80 -8.09
CA ILE A 58 6.26 3.65 -6.92
C ILE A 58 6.69 5.07 -7.27
N GLU A 59 5.82 6.04 -7.01
CA GLU A 59 6.08 7.46 -7.24
C GLU A 59 6.40 8.18 -5.94
N ILE A 60 7.55 8.82 -5.88
CA ILE A 60 8.02 9.55 -4.70
C ILE A 60 7.99 11.04 -5.05
N PRO A 61 7.14 11.84 -4.38
CA PRO A 61 6.98 13.25 -4.72
C PRO A 61 8.18 14.08 -4.25
N VAL A 62 8.53 15.06 -5.07
CA VAL A 62 9.58 16.03 -4.84
C VAL A 62 9.03 17.42 -5.13
N ASP A 63 9.13 18.33 -4.16
CA ASP A 63 8.59 19.69 -4.25
C ASP A 63 9.67 20.67 -4.70
N LEU A 64 9.32 21.57 -5.60
CA LEU A 64 10.01 22.83 -5.82
C LEU A 64 9.44 23.87 -4.85
N VAL A 65 10.24 24.33 -3.89
CA VAL A 65 9.80 25.20 -2.78
C VAL A 65 10.40 26.60 -2.80
N GLY A 66 11.29 26.88 -3.73
CA GLY A 66 11.88 28.20 -3.90
C GLY A 66 12.45 28.40 -5.29
N GLY A 67 12.72 29.66 -5.63
CA GLY A 67 13.37 30.09 -6.86
C GLY A 67 12.47 30.92 -7.79
N GLY A 68 13.04 32.00 -8.32
CA GLY A 68 12.38 32.91 -9.26
C GLY A 68 11.08 33.54 -8.76
N ASN A 69 10.41 34.33 -9.61
CA ASN A 69 9.11 34.96 -9.30
C ASN A 69 7.93 33.97 -9.41
N TRP A 70 8.14 32.65 -9.44
CA TRP A 70 7.13 31.58 -9.68
C TRP A 70 6.33 31.69 -10.99
N VAL A 71 6.55 32.76 -11.76
CA VAL A 71 6.00 33.01 -13.08
C VAL A 71 7.11 32.66 -14.07
N ASN A 72 7.01 31.48 -14.71
CA ASN A 72 8.00 30.86 -15.62
C ASN A 72 9.14 30.07 -14.94
N THR A 73 8.80 29.04 -14.16
CA THR A 73 9.81 28.06 -13.71
C THR A 73 10.27 27.22 -14.90
N PRO A 74 11.59 27.12 -15.19
CA PRO A 74 12.09 26.27 -16.26
C PRO A 74 11.94 24.79 -15.88
N ALA A 75 12.03 23.90 -16.85
CA ALA A 75 12.21 22.48 -16.54
C ALA A 75 13.52 22.28 -15.73
N LEU A 76 13.43 21.53 -14.64
CA LEU A 76 14.57 21.23 -13.76
C LEU A 76 14.85 19.74 -13.78
N GLN A 77 16.14 19.40 -13.76
CA GLN A 77 16.63 18.03 -13.61
C GLN A 77 17.42 17.93 -12.32
N ILE A 78 17.00 17.05 -11.42
CA ILE A 78 17.57 16.91 -10.08
C ILE A 78 18.21 15.53 -9.99
N ASN A 79 19.49 15.50 -9.63
CA ASN A 79 20.19 14.24 -9.44
C ASN A 79 19.79 13.64 -8.09
N TYR A 80 19.75 12.32 -8.02
CA TYR A 80 19.64 11.61 -6.76
C TYR A 80 20.56 10.39 -6.75
N THR A 81 20.83 9.90 -5.54
CA THR A 81 21.55 8.66 -5.30
C THR A 81 20.76 7.77 -4.36
N ILE A 82 20.93 6.46 -4.51
CA ILE A 82 20.46 5.51 -3.50
C ILE A 82 21.57 5.35 -2.46
N ASP A 83 21.24 5.58 -1.20
CA ASP A 83 22.17 5.48 -0.09
C ASP A 83 22.45 4.00 0.23
N GLY A 84 23.72 3.67 0.52
CA GLY A 84 24.17 2.31 0.83
C GLY A 84 23.65 1.73 2.14
N THR A 85 22.98 2.53 2.98
CA THR A 85 22.23 2.08 4.17
C THR A 85 20.87 1.47 3.83
N SER A 86 20.44 1.56 2.57
CA SER A 86 19.25 0.85 2.07
C SER A 86 19.37 -0.65 2.33
N THR A 87 18.29 -1.25 2.83
CA THR A 87 18.19 -2.72 2.95
C THR A 87 17.52 -3.34 1.73
N ALA A 88 16.81 -2.54 0.92
CA ALA A 88 16.39 -2.91 -0.42
C ALA A 88 17.62 -3.09 -1.33
N VAL A 89 17.55 -4.06 -2.24
CA VAL A 89 18.69 -4.53 -3.03
C VAL A 89 18.34 -4.32 -4.50
N GLU A 90 19.17 -3.60 -5.24
CA GLU A 90 18.99 -3.37 -6.67
C GLU A 90 19.04 -4.71 -7.45
N GLY A 91 18.21 -4.84 -8.48
CA GLY A 91 18.04 -6.07 -9.26
C GLY A 91 17.14 -7.11 -8.58
N THR A 92 17.09 -7.12 -7.25
CA THR A 92 16.18 -7.98 -6.48
C THR A 92 14.89 -7.25 -6.16
N HIS A 93 14.93 -6.22 -5.32
CA HIS A 93 13.74 -5.52 -4.84
C HIS A 93 13.28 -4.41 -5.79
N TYR A 94 14.22 -3.73 -6.45
CA TYR A 94 13.92 -2.63 -7.37
C TYR A 94 14.95 -2.57 -8.50
N THR A 95 14.63 -1.84 -9.56
CA THR A 95 15.59 -1.48 -10.61
C THR A 95 15.92 0.01 -10.47
N SER A 96 17.20 0.37 -10.43
CA SER A 96 17.56 1.78 -10.27
C SER A 96 17.14 2.58 -11.51
N PRO A 97 16.42 3.71 -11.35
CA PRO A 97 16.11 4.60 -12.47
C PRO A 97 17.35 5.38 -12.94
N SER A 98 17.15 6.31 -13.88
CA SER A 98 18.20 7.10 -14.54
C SER A 98 19.07 7.98 -13.62
N GLY A 99 18.80 8.04 -12.31
CA GLY A 99 19.49 8.93 -11.37
C GLY A 99 19.04 10.39 -11.47
N ILE A 100 18.00 10.67 -12.27
CA ILE A 100 17.47 12.01 -12.54
C ILE A 100 15.97 12.05 -12.22
N ILE A 101 15.54 13.14 -11.61
CA ILE A 101 14.14 13.51 -11.38
C ILE A 101 13.86 14.75 -12.22
N ASP A 102 12.81 14.69 -13.04
CA ASP A 102 12.39 15.81 -13.86
C ASP A 102 11.23 16.55 -13.16
N ILE A 103 11.37 17.87 -13.01
CA ILE A 103 10.28 18.80 -12.69
C ILE A 103 9.98 19.56 -13.97
N ALA A 104 8.76 19.41 -14.49
CA ALA A 104 8.36 20.06 -15.74
C ALA A 104 8.36 21.59 -15.63
N GLU A 105 8.45 22.28 -16.77
CA GLU A 105 8.30 23.73 -16.80
C GLU A 105 6.95 24.15 -16.21
N ASN A 106 6.93 25.27 -15.48
CA ASN A 106 5.74 25.79 -14.80
C ASN A 106 5.09 24.82 -13.79
N SER A 107 5.84 23.81 -13.33
CA SER A 107 5.41 22.92 -12.24
C SER A 107 6.15 23.26 -10.95
N ASP A 108 5.49 23.00 -9.83
CA ASP A 108 6.00 23.10 -8.47
C ASP A 108 6.32 21.72 -7.85
N PHE A 109 6.19 20.62 -8.59
CA PHE A 109 6.56 19.29 -8.13
C PHE A 109 6.98 18.35 -9.28
N GLY A 110 7.64 17.26 -8.93
CA GLY A 110 7.95 16.14 -9.81
C GLY A 110 7.87 14.82 -9.05
N TYR A 111 8.04 13.71 -9.78
CA TYR A 111 8.04 12.37 -9.21
C TYR A 111 9.33 11.63 -9.56
N LEU A 112 9.91 11.00 -8.54
CA LEU A 112 10.86 9.93 -8.73
C LEU A 112 10.08 8.62 -8.85
N THR A 113 10.08 8.02 -10.04
CA THR A 113 9.45 6.72 -10.28
C THR A 113 10.46 5.60 -10.07
N ILE A 114 10.25 4.74 -9.07
CA ILE A 114 11.06 3.55 -8.80
C ILE A 114 10.31 2.30 -9.26
N PRO A 115 10.82 1.55 -10.26
CA PRO A 115 10.31 0.23 -10.61
C PRO A 115 10.69 -0.79 -9.53
N VAL A 116 9.70 -1.37 -8.85
CA VAL A 116 9.83 -2.39 -7.82
C VAL A 116 9.44 -3.75 -8.37
N ASN A 117 10.29 -4.75 -8.15
CA ASN A 117 10.07 -6.12 -8.61
C ASN A 117 9.26 -6.88 -7.55
N SER A 118 7.94 -6.88 -7.67
CA SER A 118 7.06 -7.42 -6.62
C SER A 118 7.12 -8.94 -6.46
N ASP A 119 7.59 -9.66 -7.48
CA ASP A 119 7.75 -11.12 -7.45
C ASP A 119 8.83 -11.56 -6.44
N ASN A 120 9.69 -10.63 -5.99
CA ASN A 120 10.71 -10.89 -4.95
C ASN A 120 10.26 -10.49 -3.53
N PHE A 121 9.00 -10.09 -3.37
CA PHE A 121 8.41 -9.79 -2.06
C PHE A 121 7.64 -11.00 -1.53
N THR A 122 7.66 -11.17 -0.21
CA THR A 122 6.83 -12.12 0.53
C THR A 122 6.05 -11.37 1.61
N SER A 123 5.10 -12.04 2.28
CA SER A 123 4.35 -11.46 3.39
C SER A 123 5.22 -11.04 4.59
N SER A 124 6.48 -11.52 4.65
CA SER A 124 7.46 -11.14 5.66
C SER A 124 8.50 -10.13 5.15
N THR A 125 8.52 -9.81 3.85
CA THR A 125 9.44 -8.82 3.30
C THR A 125 9.09 -7.44 3.85
N ASN A 126 10.09 -6.82 4.48
CA ASN A 126 10.04 -5.46 4.98
C ASN A 126 11.43 -4.85 4.82
N VAL A 127 11.63 -4.10 3.74
CA VAL A 127 12.93 -3.51 3.36
C VAL A 127 12.81 -2.00 3.18
N THR A 128 13.92 -1.31 3.30
CA THR A 128 14.02 0.16 3.23
C THR A 128 14.86 0.59 2.04
N LEU A 129 14.36 1.56 1.30
CA LEU A 129 15.08 2.27 0.24
C LEU A 129 15.33 3.71 0.71
N VAL A 130 16.58 4.07 0.90
CA VAL A 130 17.00 5.40 1.34
C VAL A 130 17.53 6.16 0.14
N ILE A 131 16.94 7.32 -0.15
CA ILE A 131 17.21 8.10 -1.35
C ILE A 131 17.69 9.48 -0.92
N GLU A 132 18.77 9.96 -1.54
CA GLU A 132 19.34 11.28 -1.30
C GLU A 132 19.32 12.14 -2.57
N LEU A 133 18.77 13.35 -2.49
CA LEU A 133 18.88 14.38 -3.51
C LEU A 133 20.30 14.96 -3.51
N VAL A 134 20.92 14.98 -4.68
CA VAL A 134 22.25 15.53 -4.89
C VAL A 134 22.12 16.89 -5.57
N SER A 135 22.70 17.93 -4.98
CA SER A 135 22.74 19.24 -5.63
C SER A 135 23.49 19.14 -6.96
N ASN A 136 22.90 19.69 -8.02
CA ASN A 136 23.64 19.99 -9.23
C ASN A 136 24.21 21.42 -9.12
N SER A 137 25.33 21.68 -9.78
CA SER A 137 26.06 22.97 -9.73
C SER A 137 25.30 24.15 -10.37
N ASN A 138 24.03 23.98 -10.75
CA ASN A 138 23.27 24.89 -11.61
C ASN A 138 22.33 25.82 -10.83
N GLY A 139 22.69 26.20 -9.60
CA GLY A 139 21.86 27.10 -8.78
C GLY A 139 20.60 26.44 -8.21
N ILE A 140 20.61 25.10 -8.10
CA ILE A 140 19.63 24.35 -7.33
C ILE A 140 20.19 24.08 -5.93
N VAL A 141 19.47 24.53 -4.92
CA VAL A 141 19.69 24.19 -3.52
C VAL A 141 18.80 22.99 -3.20
N VAL A 142 19.37 21.96 -2.60
CA VAL A 142 18.59 20.82 -2.09
C VAL A 142 18.41 20.99 -0.58
N SER A 143 17.20 20.75 -0.10
CA SER A 143 16.85 20.78 1.32
C SER A 143 16.00 19.56 1.65
N ASN A 144 16.02 19.08 2.91
CA ASN A 144 15.43 17.78 3.27
C ASN A 144 15.83 16.69 2.24
N THR A 145 17.15 16.52 2.10
CA THR A 145 17.76 15.81 0.99
C THR A 145 17.49 14.32 1.01
N THR A 146 17.11 13.76 2.16
CA THR A 146 16.97 12.32 2.32
C THR A 146 15.52 11.92 2.59
N THR A 147 15.06 10.86 1.94
CA THR A 147 13.79 10.19 2.27
C THR A 147 14.00 8.69 2.42
N THR A 148 13.28 8.08 3.36
CA THR A 148 13.26 6.62 3.56
C THR A 148 11.93 6.04 3.13
N ILE A 149 11.96 5.10 2.20
CA ILE A 149 10.78 4.37 1.73
C ILE A 149 10.82 2.97 2.33
N THR A 150 9.83 2.63 3.15
CA THR A 150 9.64 1.25 3.61
C THR A 150 8.79 0.50 2.60
N LEU A 151 9.35 -0.51 1.95
CA LEU A 151 8.67 -1.41 1.04
C LEU A 151 8.28 -2.68 1.81
N ALA A 152 6.98 -2.91 1.99
CA ALA A 152 6.45 -4.08 2.66
C ALA A 152 5.63 -4.93 1.70
N GLY A 153 5.83 -6.25 1.70
CA GLY A 153 5.01 -7.15 0.89
C GLY A 153 3.55 -7.13 1.38
N LEU A 154 2.62 -6.97 0.44
CA LEU A 154 1.18 -6.94 0.70
C LEU A 154 0.51 -8.11 -0.02
N CYS A 155 -0.14 -9.00 0.73
CA CYS A 155 -1.07 -9.96 0.17
C CYS A 155 -2.43 -9.26 0.04
N VAL A 156 -2.85 -8.95 -1.19
CA VAL A 156 -4.25 -8.56 -1.43
C VAL A 156 -5.08 -9.83 -1.44
N SER A 157 -6.18 -9.84 -0.69
CA SER A 157 -7.08 -10.98 -0.58
C SER A 157 -8.50 -10.46 -0.72
N ASP A 158 -9.23 -10.95 -1.74
CA ASP A 158 -10.62 -10.60 -2.03
C ASP A 158 -11.42 -11.85 -2.41
N LEU A 159 -11.52 -12.77 -1.44
CA LEU A 159 -12.21 -14.05 -1.63
C LEU A 159 -13.68 -14.00 -1.24
N GLY A 160 -14.19 -12.84 -0.78
CA GLY A 160 -15.60 -12.67 -0.42
C GLY A 160 -16.52 -12.85 -1.63
N GLY A 161 -17.61 -13.58 -1.48
CA GLY A 161 -18.57 -13.80 -2.56
C GLY A 161 -19.44 -15.04 -2.43
N THR A 162 -20.26 -15.28 -3.45
CA THR A 162 -21.03 -16.52 -3.60
C THR A 162 -20.32 -17.43 -4.60
N TYR A 163 -20.18 -18.70 -4.26
CA TYR A 163 -19.46 -19.69 -5.06
C TYR A 163 -20.37 -20.85 -5.42
N THR A 164 -20.30 -21.28 -6.68
CA THR A 164 -20.71 -22.64 -7.04
C THR A 164 -19.60 -23.60 -6.66
N THR A 165 -19.93 -24.72 -6.04
CA THR A 165 -18.94 -25.71 -5.61
C THR A 165 -19.09 -27.02 -6.37
N SER A 166 -17.99 -27.75 -6.51
CA SER A 166 -17.93 -29.09 -7.10
C SER A 166 -16.97 -29.94 -6.28
N THR A 167 -17.51 -30.78 -5.39
CA THR A 167 -16.73 -31.76 -4.62
C THR A 167 -16.34 -32.90 -5.55
N THR A 168 -15.05 -33.13 -5.74
CA THR A 168 -14.53 -34.09 -6.72
C THR A 168 -13.90 -35.32 -6.09
N ALA A 169 -13.56 -35.26 -4.80
CA ALA A 169 -13.07 -36.38 -4.02
C ALA A 169 -13.60 -36.26 -2.58
N GLY A 170 -13.89 -37.40 -1.96
CA GLY A 170 -14.06 -37.46 -0.52
C GLY A 170 -14.42 -38.84 0.01
N THR A 171 -14.17 -39.02 1.30
CA THR A 171 -14.42 -40.26 2.04
C THR A 171 -15.09 -39.93 3.37
N ALA A 172 -16.17 -40.64 3.69
CA ALA A 172 -16.88 -40.55 4.97
C ALA A 172 -16.70 -41.86 5.73
N ASP A 173 -16.27 -41.83 6.99
CA ASP A 173 -16.08 -43.01 7.85
C ASP A 173 -15.26 -44.16 7.19
N GLY A 174 -14.28 -43.82 6.35
CA GLY A 174 -13.48 -44.81 5.61
C GLY A 174 -14.21 -45.51 4.46
N ASN A 175 -15.41 -45.04 4.08
CA ASN A 175 -16.17 -45.54 2.95
C ASN A 175 -16.11 -44.57 1.77
N GLU A 176 -15.57 -45.04 0.65
CA GLU A 176 -15.56 -44.29 -0.60
C GLU A 176 -16.96 -44.32 -1.25
N ASN A 177 -17.35 -43.23 -1.92
CA ASN A 177 -18.52 -43.17 -2.80
C ASN A 177 -19.91 -43.32 -2.12
N VAL A 178 -20.05 -42.87 -0.88
CA VAL A 178 -21.37 -42.78 -0.20
C VAL A 178 -22.35 -41.87 -0.97
N VAL A 179 -21.84 -40.87 -1.67
CA VAL A 179 -22.60 -39.93 -2.52
C VAL A 179 -21.95 -39.88 -3.91
N PRO A 180 -22.72 -39.83 -5.02
CA PRO A 180 -22.16 -39.66 -6.35
C PRO A 180 -21.36 -38.35 -6.49
N LEU A 181 -20.17 -38.45 -7.07
CA LEU A 181 -19.31 -37.31 -7.38
C LEU A 181 -19.28 -37.03 -8.91
N PRO A 182 -19.10 -35.77 -9.35
CA PRO A 182 -18.95 -34.58 -8.51
C PRO A 182 -20.26 -34.15 -7.85
N PHE A 183 -20.18 -33.68 -6.61
CA PHE A 183 -21.32 -33.14 -5.87
C PHE A 183 -21.30 -31.62 -5.90
N ALA A 184 -22.38 -31.01 -6.40
CA ALA A 184 -22.48 -29.57 -6.55
C ALA A 184 -23.31 -28.92 -5.44
N SER A 185 -22.87 -27.76 -4.95
CA SER A 185 -23.59 -26.94 -3.97
C SER A 185 -23.32 -25.45 -4.19
N THR A 186 -23.78 -24.61 -3.27
CA THR A 186 -23.49 -23.19 -3.21
C THR A 186 -22.96 -22.83 -1.83
N VAL A 187 -21.84 -22.10 -1.79
CA VAL A 187 -21.23 -21.63 -0.54
C VAL A 187 -21.07 -20.12 -0.61
N ILE A 188 -21.39 -19.44 0.48
CA ILE A 188 -21.12 -18.01 0.65
C ILE A 188 -19.85 -17.89 1.49
N ILE A 189 -18.86 -17.16 0.98
CA ILE A 189 -17.66 -16.76 1.70
C ILE A 189 -17.81 -15.30 2.10
N THR A 190 -17.82 -15.04 3.40
CA THR A 190 -17.88 -13.71 4.00
C THR A 190 -16.48 -13.26 4.35
N ASP A 191 -16.06 -12.11 3.82
CA ASP A 191 -14.82 -11.43 4.21
C ASP A 191 -14.98 -10.80 5.59
N ASN A 192 -14.12 -11.19 6.54
CA ASN A 192 -14.06 -10.62 7.89
C ASN A 192 -12.91 -9.60 8.04
N GLY A 193 -12.18 -9.31 6.96
CA GLY A 193 -11.03 -8.43 6.90
C GLY A 193 -9.71 -9.11 7.24
N ASN A 194 -8.61 -8.47 6.79
CA ASN A 194 -7.23 -8.92 7.01
C ASN A 194 -6.97 -10.37 6.54
N GLY A 195 -7.59 -10.78 5.43
CA GLY A 195 -7.46 -12.12 4.86
C GLY A 195 -8.17 -13.21 5.66
N ASN A 196 -9.07 -12.89 6.59
CA ASN A 196 -9.84 -13.88 7.36
C ASN A 196 -11.25 -14.00 6.79
N TYR A 197 -11.74 -15.23 6.66
CA TYR A 197 -12.99 -15.54 5.98
C TYR A 197 -13.86 -16.53 6.76
N THR A 198 -15.16 -16.38 6.62
CA THR A 198 -16.16 -17.34 7.12
C THR A 198 -16.90 -17.95 5.93
N MET A 199 -16.94 -19.26 5.83
CA MET A 199 -17.75 -19.98 4.84
C MET A 199 -19.07 -20.44 5.44
N SER A 200 -20.16 -20.33 4.69
CA SER A 200 -21.50 -20.73 5.12
C SER A 200 -21.64 -22.25 5.34
N ASP A 201 -20.83 -23.03 4.60
CA ASP A 201 -20.76 -24.48 4.68
C ASP A 201 -19.33 -24.92 4.37
N PHE A 202 -18.64 -25.48 5.37
CA PHE A 202 -17.26 -25.92 5.17
C PHE A 202 -17.10 -27.14 4.28
N SER A 203 -18.17 -27.92 4.16
CA SER A 203 -18.17 -29.19 3.46
C SER A 203 -18.57 -29.07 1.99
N ALA A 204 -18.91 -27.87 1.52
CA ALA A 204 -19.52 -27.68 0.21
C ALA A 204 -20.78 -28.55 0.01
N GLY A 205 -21.54 -28.80 1.09
CA GLY A 205 -22.75 -29.60 1.12
C GLY A 205 -22.53 -31.12 1.16
N ILE A 206 -21.31 -31.62 0.96
CA ILE A 206 -21.05 -33.06 0.87
C ILE A 206 -21.31 -33.77 2.21
N TYR A 207 -21.02 -33.11 3.33
CA TYR A 207 -21.16 -33.70 4.67
C TYR A 207 -22.61 -34.08 4.96
N ALA A 208 -23.53 -33.12 4.80
CA ALA A 208 -24.95 -33.37 4.97
C ALA A 208 -25.47 -34.45 3.99
N ALA A 209 -24.94 -34.49 2.77
CA ALA A 209 -25.31 -35.50 1.78
C ALA A 209 -24.83 -36.92 2.19
N TRP A 210 -23.60 -37.06 2.71
CA TRP A 210 -23.08 -38.33 3.22
C TRP A 210 -23.92 -38.85 4.37
N TYR A 211 -24.15 -38.03 5.39
CA TYR A 211 -24.91 -38.45 6.57
C TYR A 211 -26.38 -38.76 6.25
N THR A 212 -26.98 -38.03 5.30
CA THR A 212 -28.32 -38.39 4.79
C THR A 212 -28.30 -39.75 4.07
N GLY A 213 -27.26 -40.03 3.27
CA GLY A 213 -27.12 -41.29 2.54
C GLY A 213 -26.85 -42.50 3.44
N VAL A 214 -26.08 -42.33 4.52
CA VAL A 214 -25.70 -43.42 5.45
C VAL A 214 -26.75 -43.62 6.54
N TYR A 215 -27.18 -42.54 7.19
CA TYR A 215 -27.97 -42.61 8.42
C TYR A 215 -29.44 -42.20 8.23
N GLY A 216 -29.82 -41.72 7.03
CA GLY A 216 -31.20 -41.34 6.72
C GLY A 216 -31.70 -40.07 7.40
N GLY A 217 -30.81 -39.32 8.06
CA GLY A 217 -31.11 -38.04 8.71
C GLY A 217 -30.44 -36.87 8.00
N ALA A 218 -31.09 -35.71 7.96
CA ALA A 218 -30.46 -34.49 7.49
C ALA A 218 -29.54 -33.96 8.60
N ASP A 219 -28.23 -34.00 8.37
CA ASP A 219 -27.29 -33.35 9.28
C ASP A 219 -27.30 -31.82 9.06
N SER A 220 -26.91 -31.08 10.10
CA SER A 220 -26.82 -29.62 10.02
C SER A 220 -25.62 -29.18 9.18
N ILE A 221 -25.84 -28.13 8.39
CA ILE A 221 -24.75 -27.40 7.73
C ILE A 221 -23.96 -26.66 8.81
N ALA A 222 -22.64 -26.82 8.81
CA ALA A 222 -21.75 -26.08 9.70
C ALA A 222 -20.88 -25.10 8.91
N SER A 223 -20.75 -23.89 9.47
CA SER A 223 -19.83 -22.88 8.98
C SER A 223 -18.39 -23.27 9.26
N GLY A 224 -17.48 -22.85 8.37
CA GLY A 224 -16.03 -22.94 8.59
C GLY A 224 -15.37 -21.57 8.62
N GLN A 225 -14.15 -21.53 9.14
CA GLN A 225 -13.29 -20.34 9.10
C GLN A 225 -11.95 -20.67 8.47
N PHE A 226 -11.41 -19.75 7.68
CA PHE A 226 -10.09 -19.88 7.10
C PHE A 226 -9.43 -18.52 6.91
N GLN A 227 -8.12 -18.55 6.72
CA GLN A 227 -7.29 -17.41 6.40
C GLN A 227 -6.64 -17.65 5.03
N ASP A 228 -6.57 -16.59 4.24
CA ASP A 228 -5.75 -16.51 3.04
C ASP A 228 -4.47 -15.73 3.34
N ILE A 229 -3.33 -16.36 3.07
CA ILE A 229 -2.02 -15.71 3.06
C ILE A 229 -1.43 -15.88 1.67
N CYS A 230 -1.58 -14.84 0.84
CA CYS A 230 -1.00 -14.79 -0.50
C CYS A 230 -1.40 -16.00 -1.39
N GLY A 231 -2.68 -16.32 -1.37
CA GLY A 231 -3.29 -17.42 -2.11
C GLY A 231 -3.20 -18.78 -1.41
N SER A 232 -2.51 -18.88 -0.28
CA SER A 232 -2.48 -20.09 0.54
C SER A 232 -3.60 -20.05 1.57
N LEU A 233 -4.58 -20.94 1.44
CA LEU A 233 -5.74 -21.01 2.32
C LEU A 233 -5.49 -22.01 3.45
N SER A 234 -5.78 -21.63 4.69
CA SER A 234 -5.68 -22.52 5.84
C SER A 234 -6.69 -22.19 6.93
N GLY A 235 -7.18 -23.20 7.66
CA GLY A 235 -8.14 -23.01 8.74
C GLY A 235 -8.15 -24.17 9.72
N ALA A 236 -8.57 -23.89 10.95
CA ALA A 236 -8.84 -24.91 11.96
C ALA A 236 -10.04 -24.46 12.82
N PHE A 237 -11.05 -25.32 12.93
CA PHE A 237 -12.29 -24.99 13.66
C PHE A 237 -13.01 -26.27 14.12
N THR A 238 -14.01 -26.11 14.99
CA THR A 238 -14.87 -27.21 15.41
C THR A 238 -15.97 -27.44 14.36
N GLY A 239 -16.15 -28.69 13.94
CA GLY A 239 -17.16 -29.11 12.98
C GLY A 239 -18.58 -29.11 13.56
N VAL A 240 -19.47 -29.90 12.94
CA VAL A 240 -20.87 -30.03 13.36
C VAL A 240 -20.97 -30.58 14.79
N TYR A 241 -20.14 -31.57 15.10
CA TYR A 241 -20.06 -32.19 16.41
C TYR A 241 -18.98 -31.50 17.25
N SER A 242 -19.25 -31.27 18.53
CA SER A 242 -18.34 -30.49 19.41
C SER A 242 -16.94 -31.12 19.60
N GLU A 243 -16.79 -32.40 19.29
CA GLU A 243 -15.53 -33.14 19.33
C GLU A 243 -14.85 -33.27 17.96
N ASP A 244 -15.51 -32.79 16.90
CA ASP A 244 -15.00 -32.82 15.55
C ASP A 244 -14.05 -31.64 15.29
N ASN A 245 -12.77 -31.95 15.07
CA ASN A 245 -11.77 -30.93 14.75
C ASN A 245 -11.52 -30.95 13.24
N ILE A 246 -11.92 -29.87 12.57
CA ILE A 246 -11.71 -29.72 11.14
C ILE A 246 -10.42 -28.94 10.89
N VAL A 247 -9.59 -29.47 10.00
CA VAL A 247 -8.49 -28.73 9.39
C VAL A 247 -8.85 -28.47 7.94
N LEU A 248 -8.62 -27.24 7.48
CA LEU A 248 -8.85 -26.82 6.12
C LEU A 248 -7.54 -26.35 5.51
N THR A 249 -7.27 -26.80 4.29
CA THR A 249 -6.17 -26.31 3.45
C THR A 249 -6.70 -26.00 2.06
N GLY A 250 -6.05 -25.09 1.35
CA GLY A 250 -6.46 -24.80 -0.01
C GLY A 250 -5.60 -23.78 -0.72
N THR A 251 -6.02 -23.42 -1.91
CA THR A 251 -5.33 -22.47 -2.78
C THR A 251 -6.34 -21.58 -3.48
N ASP A 252 -6.07 -20.28 -3.51
CA ASP A 252 -6.65 -19.36 -4.50
C ASP A 252 -5.88 -19.54 -5.81
N ASN A 253 -6.57 -19.98 -6.85
CA ASN A 253 -5.97 -20.31 -8.13
C ASN A 253 -5.69 -19.05 -8.98
N GLY A 254 -6.16 -17.87 -8.55
CA GLY A 254 -5.97 -16.60 -9.26
C GLY A 254 -6.83 -16.44 -10.53
N ASP A 255 -7.83 -17.31 -10.71
CA ASP A 255 -8.75 -17.33 -11.85
C ASP A 255 -10.24 -17.36 -11.43
N ASP A 256 -10.55 -16.67 -10.32
CA ASP A 256 -11.86 -16.68 -9.65
C ASP A 256 -12.29 -18.08 -9.14
N THR A 257 -11.33 -19.00 -9.03
CA THR A 257 -11.55 -20.31 -8.42
C THR A 257 -10.68 -20.58 -7.20
N LEU A 258 -11.23 -21.32 -6.24
CA LEU A 258 -10.51 -21.83 -5.08
C LEU A 258 -10.52 -23.36 -5.13
N THR A 259 -9.45 -23.98 -4.66
CA THR A 259 -9.40 -25.41 -4.38
C THR A 259 -9.23 -25.61 -2.88
N ILE A 260 -10.23 -26.20 -2.23
CA ILE A 260 -10.25 -26.36 -0.78
C ILE A 260 -10.39 -27.84 -0.43
N THR A 261 -9.57 -28.30 0.50
CA THR A 261 -9.65 -29.61 1.13
C THR A 261 -9.86 -29.43 2.63
N TRP A 262 -10.82 -30.14 3.19
CA TRP A 262 -11.02 -30.21 4.63
C TRP A 262 -10.87 -31.64 5.11
N GLU A 263 -10.40 -31.81 6.34
CA GLU A 263 -10.25 -33.09 7.03
C GLU A 263 -10.84 -32.99 8.44
N SER A 264 -11.72 -33.93 8.79
CA SER A 264 -12.07 -34.21 10.18
C SER A 264 -10.96 -35.05 10.80
N LEU A 265 -10.19 -34.46 11.72
CA LEU A 265 -9.15 -35.18 12.46
C LEU A 265 -9.74 -36.20 13.43
N THR A 266 -11.02 -36.07 13.77
CA THR A 266 -11.72 -36.93 14.73
C THR A 266 -12.27 -38.17 14.06
N TYR A 267 -12.89 -38.01 12.88
CA TYR A 267 -13.57 -39.09 12.16
C TYR A 267 -12.79 -39.59 10.94
N GLY A 268 -11.70 -38.92 10.55
CA GLY A 268 -10.86 -39.29 9.40
C GLY A 268 -11.55 -39.01 8.06
N GLU A 269 -12.58 -38.18 8.06
CA GLU A 269 -13.30 -37.79 6.86
C GLU A 269 -12.52 -36.70 6.13
N ILE A 270 -12.49 -36.77 4.80
CA ILE A 270 -11.78 -35.80 3.97
C ILE A 270 -12.58 -35.54 2.72
N ALA A 271 -12.64 -34.28 2.27
CA ALA A 271 -13.18 -33.94 0.96
C ALA A 271 -12.43 -32.79 0.31
N THR A 272 -12.35 -32.82 -1.01
CA THR A 272 -11.77 -31.75 -1.84
C THR A 272 -12.83 -31.23 -2.80
N ALA A 273 -13.00 -29.91 -2.81
CA ALA A 273 -13.93 -29.21 -3.69
C ALA A 273 -13.28 -28.03 -4.41
N THR A 274 -13.71 -27.81 -5.65
CA THR A 274 -13.44 -26.60 -6.41
C THR A 274 -14.60 -25.62 -6.19
N TYR A 275 -14.27 -24.37 -5.92
CA TYR A 275 -15.20 -23.26 -5.72
C TYR A 275 -15.02 -22.30 -6.89
N THR A 276 -16.09 -21.95 -7.60
CA THR A 276 -16.06 -20.99 -8.71
C THR A 276 -16.96 -19.81 -8.35
N LYS A 277 -16.37 -18.61 -8.27
CA LYS A 277 -17.06 -17.36 -7.90
C LYS A 277 -18.14 -17.03 -8.94
N GLN A 278 -19.32 -16.58 -8.47
CA GLN A 278 -20.47 -16.20 -9.32
C GLN A 278 -20.43 -14.74 -9.75
#